data_AF-A0A932FHI0-F1
#
_entry.id   AF-A0A932FHI0-F1
#
_cell.length_a   1.000
_cell.length_b   1.000
_cell.length_c   1.000
_cell.angle_alpha   90.00
_cell.angle_beta   90.00
_cell.angle_gamma   90.00
#
_symmetry.space_group_name_H-M   'P 1'
#
loop_
_entity.id
_entity.type
_entity.pdbx_description
1 polymer ?
#
loop_
_entity_poly.entity_id
_entity_poly.type
_entity_poly.pdbx_seq_one_letter_code
_entity_poly.pdbx_strand_id
1 'polypeptide(L)'
;MNYLVIVLRLIHILAGMFWVGGSILFKFFIGPTVAATGETGQKFMAHMVTKAKITAHITAAAILNVLAGGWLYWLDAQGFTSAWWKSSTGIGFGVGGLLGLVGWVFGIMVGVNTAKLGTLASQIQGKPSSEQMSQIQAAQKQLAYASPISAYALILALIFMATARYWSF
;
A
#
# COMPACT_ATOMS: atom_id res chain seq x y z
N MET A 1 21.71 3.41 21.44
CA MET A 1 20.77 3.54 20.29
C MET A 1 20.36 4.99 20.19
N ASN A 2 20.58 5.64 19.05
CA ASN A 2 20.26 7.06 18.84
C ASN A 2 18.72 7.25 18.87
N TYR A 3 18.22 8.30 19.54
CA TYR A 3 16.78 8.64 19.58
C TYR A 3 16.17 8.72 18.18
N LEU A 4 16.92 9.22 17.19
CA LEU A 4 16.52 9.25 15.79
C LEU A 4 16.12 7.85 15.26
N VAL A 5 16.94 6.83 15.54
CA VAL A 5 16.69 5.45 15.07
C VAL A 5 15.42 4.89 15.70
N ILE A 6 15.16 5.20 16.97
CA ILE A 6 13.94 4.77 17.67
C ILE A 6 12.70 5.41 17.02
N VAL A 7 12.74 6.73 16.80
CA VAL A 7 11.62 7.46 16.17
C VAL A 7 11.34 6.94 14.77
N LEU A 8 12.37 6.75 13.94
CA LEU A 8 12.21 6.22 12.59
C LEU A 8 11.63 4.80 12.60
N ARG A 9 12.06 3.94 13.54
CA ARG A 9 11.50 2.59 13.69
C ARG A 9 10.02 2.62 14.06
N LEU A 10 9.63 3.49 15.00
CA LEU A 10 8.22 3.66 15.38
C LEU A 10 7.39 4.14 14.18
N ILE A 11 7.86 5.15 13.46
CA ILE A 11 7.17 5.65 12.25
C ILE A 11 7.05 4.52 11.21
N HIS A 12 8.15 3.83 10.91
CA HIS A 12 8.16 2.75 9.94
C HIS A 12 7.16 1.65 10.31
N ILE A 13 7.22 1.13 11.54
CA ILE A 13 6.37 0.01 11.96
C ILE A 13 4.90 0.41 12.03
N LEU A 14 4.56 1.56 12.65
CA LEU A 14 3.17 1.97 12.81
C LEU A 14 2.52 2.34 11.48
N ALA A 15 3.26 3.07 10.63
CA ALA A 15 2.76 3.41 9.29
C ALA A 15 2.67 2.16 8.39
N GLY A 16 3.62 1.24 8.50
CA GLY A 16 3.61 -0.04 7.81
C GLY A 16 2.45 -0.94 8.22
N MET A 17 2.19 -1.04 9.52
CA MET A 17 1.03 -1.78 10.07
C MET A 17 -0.28 -1.26 9.48
N PHE A 18 -0.48 0.07 9.49
CA PHE A 18 -1.70 0.67 8.95
C PHE A 18 -1.80 0.49 7.44
N TRP A 19 -0.73 0.76 6.69
CA TRP A 19 -0.73 0.66 5.24
C TRP A 19 -0.84 -0.79 4.73
N VAL A 20 0.06 -1.68 5.15
CA VAL A 20 0.11 -3.07 4.70
C VAL A 20 -1.13 -3.82 5.19
N GLY A 21 -1.45 -3.70 6.48
CA GLY A 21 -2.63 -4.32 7.07
C GLY A 21 -3.92 -3.82 6.42
N GLY A 22 -4.05 -2.51 6.23
CA GLY A 22 -5.18 -1.92 5.51
C GLY A 22 -5.29 -2.42 4.08
N SER A 23 -4.18 -2.47 3.32
CA SER A 23 -4.18 -2.93 1.93
C SER A 23 -4.63 -4.40 1.79
N ILE A 24 -4.16 -5.27 2.68
CA ILE A 24 -4.57 -6.68 2.74
C ILE A 24 -6.06 -6.79 3.10
N LEU A 25 -6.51 -6.07 4.13
CA LEU A 25 -7.92 -6.04 4.53
C LEU A 25 -8.83 -5.60 3.37
N PHE A 26 -8.41 -4.57 2.64
CA PHE A 26 -9.13 -4.08 1.48
C PHE A 26 -9.21 -5.11 0.35
N LYS A 27 -8.08 -5.74 0.01
CA LYS A 27 -8.00 -6.68 -1.11
C LYS A 27 -8.85 -7.94 -0.85
N PHE A 28 -8.76 -8.50 0.35
CA PHE A 28 -9.33 -9.83 0.63
C PHE A 28 -10.72 -9.79 1.26
N PHE A 29 -11.10 -8.68 1.91
CA PHE A 29 -12.36 -8.62 2.67
C PHE A 29 -13.25 -7.47 2.21
N ILE A 30 -12.79 -6.22 2.31
CA ILE A 30 -13.66 -5.05 2.04
C ILE A 30 -14.07 -5.01 0.56
N GLY A 31 -13.12 -5.12 -0.36
CA GLY A 31 -13.37 -5.08 -1.80
C GLY A 31 -14.37 -6.15 -2.26
N PRO A 32 -14.15 -7.44 -1.94
CA PRO A 32 -15.12 -8.51 -2.24
C PRO A 32 -16.49 -8.28 -1.60
N THR A 33 -16.55 -7.80 -0.34
CA THR A 33 -17.82 -7.51 0.34
C THR A 33 -18.59 -6.37 -0.34
N VAL A 34 -17.89 -5.31 -0.74
CA VAL A 34 -18.48 -4.19 -1.50
C VAL A 34 -19.05 -4.68 -2.83
N ALA A 35 -18.35 -5.57 -3.54
CA ALA A 35 -18.85 -6.16 -4.77
C ALA A 35 -20.08 -7.05 -4.56
N ALA A 36 -20.09 -7.88 -3.51
CA ALA A 36 -21.17 -8.81 -3.21
C ALA A 36 -22.46 -8.12 -2.71
N THR A 37 -22.35 -6.92 -2.11
CA THR A 37 -23.48 -6.19 -1.50
C THR A 37 -24.07 -5.11 -2.40
N GLY A 38 -23.63 -5.01 -3.66
CA GLY A 38 -24.20 -4.13 -4.67
C GLY A 38 -24.23 -2.66 -4.24
N GLU A 39 -25.40 -2.01 -4.38
CA GLU A 39 -25.56 -0.57 -4.15
C GLU A 39 -25.20 -0.14 -2.71
N THR A 40 -25.57 -0.95 -1.70
CA THR A 40 -25.26 -0.65 -0.28
C THR A 40 -23.75 -0.62 -0.05
N GLY A 41 -23.03 -1.62 -0.59
CA GLY A 41 -21.57 -1.68 -0.53
C GLY A 41 -20.91 -0.49 -1.25
N GLN A 42 -21.44 -0.10 -2.42
CA GLN A 42 -20.95 1.04 -3.17
C GLN A 42 -21.12 2.36 -2.40
N LYS A 43 -22.26 2.58 -1.73
CA LYS A 43 -22.48 3.76 -0.86
C LYS A 43 -21.50 3.81 0.31
N PHE A 44 -21.28 2.67 0.96
CA PHE A 44 -20.28 2.53 2.04
C PHE A 44 -18.88 2.89 1.54
N MET A 45 -18.46 2.34 0.38
CA MET A 45 -17.16 2.63 -0.19
C MET A 45 -17.01 4.10 -0.61
N ALA A 46 -18.05 4.68 -1.21
CA ALA A 46 -18.06 6.09 -1.59
C ALA A 46 -17.87 7.01 -0.38
N HIS A 47 -18.58 6.74 0.74
CA HIS A 47 -18.39 7.48 1.98
C HIS A 47 -16.96 7.32 2.52
N MET A 48 -16.42 6.10 2.53
CA MET A 48 -15.08 5.82 3.04
C MET A 48 -13.99 6.55 2.24
N VAL A 49 -14.13 6.63 0.92
CA VAL A 49 -13.18 7.33 0.04
C VAL A 49 -13.33 8.85 0.14
N THR A 50 -14.57 9.36 0.07
CA THR A 50 -14.80 10.80 -0.10
C THR A 50 -14.85 11.57 1.20
N LYS A 51 -15.37 10.96 2.28
CA LYS A 51 -15.55 11.58 3.60
C LYS A 51 -14.49 11.13 4.60
N ALA A 52 -14.31 9.81 4.77
CA ALA A 52 -13.27 9.29 5.66
C ALA A 52 -11.84 9.39 5.07
N LYS A 53 -11.73 9.71 3.77
CA LYS A 53 -10.46 9.91 3.06
C LYS A 53 -9.49 8.73 3.19
N ILE A 54 -9.99 7.50 3.21
CA ILE A 54 -9.15 6.31 3.48
C ILE A 54 -7.95 6.20 2.53
N THR A 55 -8.14 6.53 1.24
CA THR A 55 -7.06 6.55 0.24
C THR A 55 -5.94 7.53 0.59
N ALA A 56 -6.28 8.71 1.13
CA ALA A 56 -5.29 9.70 1.52
C ALA A 56 -4.50 9.24 2.75
N HIS A 57 -5.18 8.69 3.76
CA HIS A 57 -4.53 8.17 4.96
C HIS A 57 -3.60 6.99 4.66
N ILE A 58 -4.04 6.04 3.82
CA ILE A 58 -3.21 4.92 3.36
C ILE A 58 -1.99 5.42 2.59
N THR A 59 -2.18 6.39 1.69
CA THR A 59 -1.06 6.99 0.93
C THR A 59 -0.05 7.68 1.85
N ALA A 60 -0.52 8.46 2.82
CA ALA A 60 0.35 9.13 3.78
C ALA A 60 1.15 8.12 4.62
N ALA A 61 0.49 7.06 5.11
CA ALA A 61 1.15 5.99 5.84
C ALA A 61 2.19 5.25 4.98
N ALA A 62 1.88 4.99 3.70
CA ALA A 62 2.82 4.37 2.79
C ALA A 62 4.09 5.22 2.58
N ILE A 63 3.92 6.53 2.36
CA ILE A 63 5.04 7.48 2.21
C ILE A 63 5.89 7.49 3.49
N LEU A 64 5.27 7.63 4.67
CA LEU A 64 5.97 7.64 5.95
C LEU A 64 6.73 6.32 6.17
N ASN A 65 6.11 5.18 5.88
CA ASN A 65 6.75 3.88 6.00
C ASN A 65 7.98 3.76 5.08
N VAL A 66 7.82 4.06 3.78
CA VAL A 66 8.89 3.95 2.78
C VAL A 66 10.06 4.86 3.11
N LEU A 67 9.80 6.13 3.44
CA LEU A 67 10.86 7.09 3.78
C LEU A 67 11.58 6.71 5.08
N ALA A 68 10.85 6.34 6.12
CA ALA A 68 11.45 5.92 7.38
C ALA A 68 12.27 4.63 7.23
N GLY A 69 11.76 3.66 6.46
CA GLY A 69 12.45 2.40 6.18
C GLY A 69 13.71 2.60 5.35
N GLY A 70 13.62 3.40 4.29
CA GLY A 70 14.77 3.75 3.45
C GLY A 70 15.85 4.47 4.25
N TRP A 71 15.46 5.39 5.16
CA TRP A 71 16.42 6.07 6.03
C TRP A 71 17.06 5.12 7.04
N LEU A 72 16.30 4.23 7.66
CA LEU A 72 16.85 3.20 8.55
C LEU A 72 17.87 2.32 7.83
N TYR A 73 17.53 1.85 6.63
CA TYR A 73 18.42 1.04 5.81
C TYR A 73 19.70 1.80 5.46
N TRP A 74 19.59 3.08 5.10
CA TRP A 74 20.73 3.95 4.81
C TRP A 74 21.67 4.10 6.02
N LEU A 75 21.11 4.29 7.22
CA LEU A 75 21.89 4.40 8.46
C LEU A 75 22.63 3.10 8.79
N ASP A 76 21.95 1.95 8.72
CA ASP A 76 22.56 0.63 8.99
C ASP A 76 23.63 0.27 7.93
N ALA A 77 23.40 0.69 6.68
CA ALA A 77 24.39 0.55 5.59
C ALA A 77 25.54 1.55 5.68
N GLN A 78 25.48 2.57 6.54
CA GLN A 78 26.42 3.71 6.59
C GLN A 78 26.64 4.34 5.21
N GLY A 79 25.55 4.61 4.47
CA GLY A 79 25.65 5.08 3.09
C GLY A 79 26.32 4.08 2.15
N PHE A 80 26.06 2.78 2.36
CA PHE A 80 26.62 1.64 1.62
C PHE A 80 28.13 1.40 1.79
N THR A 81 28.77 2.04 2.76
CA THR A 81 30.18 1.80 3.10
C THR A 81 30.38 0.61 4.06
N SER A 82 29.36 0.24 4.82
CA SER A 82 29.39 -0.90 5.75
C SER A 82 29.28 -2.25 5.02
N ALA A 83 29.89 -3.32 5.54
CA ALA A 83 29.68 -4.68 5.02
C ALA A 83 28.25 -5.21 5.31
N TRP A 84 27.53 -4.60 6.25
CA TRP A 84 26.20 -5.05 6.69
C TRP A 84 25.19 -5.18 5.54
N TRP A 85 25.19 -4.26 4.57
CA TRP A 85 24.19 -4.31 3.48
C TRP A 85 24.38 -5.52 2.55
N LYS A 86 25.56 -6.15 2.58
CA LYS A 86 25.87 -7.40 1.86
C LYS A 86 25.66 -8.65 2.72
N SER A 87 25.37 -8.50 4.01
CA SER A 87 25.03 -9.63 4.88
C SER A 87 23.67 -10.23 4.49
N SER A 88 23.42 -11.47 4.89
CA SER A 88 22.10 -12.13 4.78
C SER A 88 20.95 -11.25 5.28
N THR A 89 21.12 -10.57 6.43
CA THR A 89 20.14 -9.66 7.01
C THR A 89 19.95 -8.41 6.15
N GLY A 90 21.04 -7.78 5.72
CA GLY A 90 21.01 -6.61 4.83
C GLY A 90 20.31 -6.92 3.51
N ILE A 91 20.66 -8.04 2.88
CA ILE A 91 20.01 -8.54 1.65
C ILE A 91 18.52 -8.80 1.90
N GLY A 92 18.16 -9.46 3.00
CA GLY A 92 16.76 -9.71 3.34
C GLY A 92 15.94 -8.42 3.47
N PHE A 93 16.45 -7.43 4.21
CA PHE A 93 15.78 -6.12 4.30
C PHE A 93 15.77 -5.38 2.96
N GLY A 94 16.84 -5.48 2.17
CA GLY A 94 16.93 -4.86 0.85
C GLY A 94 15.88 -5.40 -0.12
N VAL A 95 15.75 -6.72 -0.23
CA VAL A 95 14.72 -7.37 -1.05
C VAL A 95 13.33 -7.07 -0.53
N GLY A 96 13.11 -7.11 0.79
CA GLY A 96 11.86 -6.70 1.40
C GLY A 96 11.49 -5.24 1.08
N GLY A 97 12.48 -4.35 1.11
CA GLY A 97 12.32 -2.93 0.75
C GLY A 97 11.94 -2.75 -0.72
N LEU A 98 12.60 -3.45 -1.63
CA LEU A 98 12.25 -3.44 -3.06
C LEU A 98 10.83 -3.95 -3.32
N LEU A 99 10.42 -5.04 -2.67
CA LEU A 99 9.05 -5.54 -2.73
C LEU A 99 8.04 -4.51 -2.15
N GLY A 100 8.41 -3.83 -1.07
CA GLY A 100 7.62 -2.73 -0.51
C GLY A 100 7.44 -1.58 -1.51
N LEU A 101 8.49 -1.21 -2.25
CA LEU A 101 8.42 -0.19 -3.30
C LEU A 101 7.53 -0.63 -4.46
N VAL A 102 7.60 -1.89 -4.90
CA VAL A 102 6.66 -2.45 -5.88
C VAL A 102 5.23 -2.34 -5.34
N GLY A 103 5.00 -2.77 -4.10
CA GLY A 103 3.72 -2.65 -3.42
C GLY A 103 3.19 -1.22 -3.38
N TRP A 104 4.07 -0.24 -3.14
CA TRP A 104 3.75 1.19 -3.12
C TRP A 104 3.38 1.74 -4.49
N VAL A 105 4.17 1.47 -5.54
CA VAL A 105 3.90 1.95 -6.90
C VAL A 105 2.54 1.45 -7.40
N PHE A 106 2.27 0.15 -7.26
CA PHE A 106 0.97 -0.40 -7.64
C PHE A 106 -0.15 0.04 -6.68
N GLY A 107 0.17 0.29 -5.41
CA GLY A 107 -0.77 0.87 -4.44
C GLY A 107 -1.22 2.29 -4.81
N ILE A 108 -0.34 3.12 -5.39
CA ILE A 108 -0.71 4.43 -5.94
C ILE A 108 -1.74 4.25 -7.06
N MET A 109 -1.51 3.30 -7.98
CA MET A 109 -2.47 3.00 -9.06
C MET A 109 -3.83 2.57 -8.49
N VAL A 110 -3.83 1.74 -7.43
CA VAL A 110 -5.07 1.34 -6.73
C VAL A 110 -5.77 2.55 -6.14
N GLY A 111 -5.05 3.40 -5.42
CA GLY A 111 -5.61 4.60 -4.79
C GLY A 111 -6.22 5.58 -5.80
N VAL A 112 -5.50 5.88 -6.88
CA VAL A 112 -5.95 6.79 -7.95
C VAL A 112 -7.23 6.26 -8.60
N ASN A 113 -7.27 4.99 -9.00
CA ASN A 113 -8.45 4.42 -9.66
C ASN A 113 -9.64 4.28 -8.70
N THR A 114 -9.40 3.98 -7.43
CA THR A 114 -10.43 3.95 -6.38
C THR A 114 -11.04 5.33 -6.15
N ALA A 115 -10.19 6.37 -6.07
CA ALA A 115 -10.66 7.75 -5.94
C ALA A 115 -11.46 8.19 -7.17
N LYS A 116 -10.99 7.85 -8.38
CA LYS A 116 -11.70 8.12 -9.64
C LYS A 116 -13.10 7.49 -9.65
N LEU A 117 -13.22 6.22 -9.25
CA LEU A 117 -14.53 5.55 -9.15
C LEU A 117 -15.44 6.21 -8.12
N GLY A 118 -14.91 6.62 -6.96
CA GLY A 118 -15.69 7.34 -5.95
C GLY A 118 -16.21 8.69 -6.45
N THR A 119 -15.37 9.46 -7.15
CA THR A 119 -15.79 10.74 -7.75
C THR A 119 -16.82 10.53 -8.85
N LEU A 120 -16.61 9.58 -9.76
CA LEU A 120 -17.57 9.27 -10.82
C LEU A 120 -18.93 8.84 -10.24
N ALA A 121 -18.94 8.00 -9.20
CA ALA A 121 -20.16 7.59 -8.52
C ALA A 121 -20.94 8.78 -7.95
N SER A 122 -20.24 9.82 -7.45
CA SER A 122 -20.90 11.04 -6.94
C SER A 122 -21.49 11.95 -8.02
N GLN A 123 -21.03 11.81 -9.27
CA GLN A 123 -21.48 12.63 -10.41
C GLN A 123 -22.63 11.99 -11.20
N ILE A 124 -22.88 10.69 -11.01
CA ILE A 124 -23.92 9.97 -11.73
C ILE A 124 -25.27 10.23 -11.05
N GLN A 125 -26.17 10.90 -11.76
CA GLN A 125 -27.58 11.01 -11.40
C GLN A 125 -28.40 10.13 -12.34
N GLY A 126 -28.85 8.97 -11.85
CA GLY A 126 -29.58 7.99 -12.67
C GLY A 126 -28.64 7.09 -13.48
N LYS A 127 -28.94 6.89 -14.78
CA LYS A 127 -28.17 5.97 -15.63
C LYS A 127 -26.85 6.63 -16.07
N PRO A 128 -25.69 5.97 -15.93
CA PRO A 128 -24.42 6.53 -16.40
C PRO A 128 -24.42 6.77 -17.90
N SER A 129 -23.76 7.85 -18.35
CA SER A 129 -23.50 8.09 -19.77
C SER A 129 -22.54 7.03 -20.35
N SER A 130 -22.48 6.91 -21.67
CA SER A 130 -21.54 6.00 -22.34
C SER A 130 -20.07 6.31 -21.99
N GLU A 131 -19.74 7.59 -21.88
CA GLU A 131 -18.41 8.05 -21.48
C GLU A 131 -18.11 7.68 -20.01
N GLN A 132 -19.04 7.93 -19.09
CA GLN A 132 -18.89 7.55 -17.69
C GLN A 132 -18.72 6.03 -17.53
N MET A 133 -19.48 5.24 -18.30
CA MET A 133 -19.36 3.78 -18.31
C MET A 133 -17.97 3.32 -18.77
N SER A 134 -17.44 3.92 -19.84
CA SER A 134 -16.08 3.65 -20.33
C SER A 134 -15.02 3.96 -19.27
N GLN A 135 -15.14 5.10 -18.58
CA GLN A 135 -14.21 5.49 -17.53
C GLN A 135 -14.27 4.56 -16.30
N ILE A 136 -15.47 4.09 -15.93
CA ILE A 136 -15.67 3.10 -14.86
C ILE A 136 -14.98 1.79 -15.23
N GLN A 137 -15.22 1.27 -16.43
CA GLN A 137 -14.63 0.01 -16.90
C GLN A 137 -13.10 0.08 -16.97
N ALA A 138 -12.56 1.20 -17.47
CA ALA A 138 -11.12 1.41 -17.52
C ALA A 138 -10.49 1.42 -16.11
N ALA A 139 -11.12 2.11 -15.15
CA ALA A 139 -10.64 2.15 -13.77
C ALA A 139 -10.74 0.76 -13.09
N GLN A 140 -11.84 0.03 -13.31
CA GLN A 140 -12.01 -1.34 -12.81
C GLN A 140 -10.95 -2.29 -13.37
N LYS A 141 -10.62 -2.19 -14.67
CA LYS A 141 -9.57 -2.98 -15.30
C LYS A 141 -8.20 -2.71 -14.66
N GLN A 142 -7.89 -1.44 -14.41
CA GLN A 142 -6.65 -1.06 -13.72
C GLN A 142 -6.60 -1.60 -12.29
N LEU A 143 -7.72 -1.55 -11.56
CA LEU A 143 -7.81 -2.13 -10.21
C LEU A 143 -7.62 -3.64 -10.21
N ALA A 144 -8.23 -4.35 -11.17
CA ALA A 144 -8.10 -5.80 -11.29
C ALA A 144 -6.64 -6.23 -11.54
N TYR A 145 -5.88 -5.42 -12.28
CA TYR A 145 -4.46 -5.64 -12.53
C TYR A 145 -3.57 -5.24 -11.35
N ALA A 146 -3.71 -4.01 -10.83
CA ALA A 146 -2.79 -3.46 -9.83
C ALA A 146 -2.99 -4.01 -8.42
N SER A 147 -4.24 -4.29 -8.02
CA SER A 147 -4.55 -4.74 -6.66
C SER A 147 -3.84 -6.03 -6.23
N PRO A 148 -3.84 -7.13 -7.03
CA PRO A 148 -3.12 -8.34 -6.64
C PRO A 148 -1.61 -8.12 -6.57
N ILE A 149 -1.03 -7.39 -7.52
CA ILE A 149 0.42 -7.10 -7.55
C ILE A 149 0.82 -6.35 -6.27
N SER A 150 0.08 -5.29 -5.93
CA SER A 150 0.33 -4.53 -4.70
C SER A 150 0.20 -5.42 -3.46
N ALA A 151 -0.91 -6.17 -3.32
CA ALA A 151 -1.16 -6.98 -2.13
C ALA A 151 -0.09 -8.08 -1.93
N TYR A 152 0.23 -8.85 -2.97
CA TYR A 152 1.21 -9.93 -2.84
C TYR A 152 2.63 -9.40 -2.64
N ALA A 153 3.00 -8.29 -3.29
CA ALA A 153 4.29 -7.64 -3.04
C ALA A 153 4.41 -7.19 -1.58
N LEU A 154 3.36 -6.61 -1.00
CA LEU A 154 3.36 -6.19 0.41
C LEU A 154 3.38 -7.37 1.39
N ILE A 155 2.72 -8.48 1.07
CA ILE A 155 2.79 -9.72 1.88
C ILE A 155 4.23 -10.26 1.87
N LEU A 156 4.85 -10.36 0.70
CA LEU A 156 6.24 -10.82 0.58
C LEU A 156 7.20 -9.85 1.29
N ALA A 157 7.02 -8.54 1.11
CA ALA A 157 7.80 -7.52 1.83
C ALA A 157 7.70 -7.72 3.34
N LEU A 158 6.50 -7.93 3.89
CA LEU A 158 6.28 -8.17 5.31
C LEU A 158 7.02 -9.44 5.80
N ILE A 159 6.97 -10.52 5.03
CA ILE A 159 7.70 -11.77 5.36
C ILE A 159 9.20 -11.52 5.44
N PHE A 160 9.78 -10.84 4.44
CA PHE A 160 11.20 -10.50 4.45
C PHE A 160 11.56 -9.58 5.63
N MET A 161 10.78 -8.52 5.87
CA MET A 161 11.01 -7.61 7.00
C MET A 161 10.90 -8.29 8.37
N ALA A 162 9.99 -9.26 8.53
CA ALA A 162 9.82 -9.98 9.78
C ALA A 162 10.92 -11.01 10.05
N THR A 163 11.51 -11.59 8.99
CA THR A 163 12.38 -12.76 9.09
C THR A 163 13.86 -12.47 8.82
N ALA A 164 14.22 -11.41 8.09
CA ALA A 164 15.58 -11.15 7.61
C ALA A 164 16.65 -11.20 8.71
N ARG A 165 16.33 -10.72 9.92
CA ARG A 165 17.23 -10.75 11.09
C ARG A 165 17.67 -12.15 11.54
N TYR A 166 17.02 -13.20 11.06
CA TYR A 166 17.30 -14.60 11.42
C TYR A 166 18.04 -15.36 10.31
N TRP A 167 18.37 -14.71 9.19
CA TRP A 167 19.01 -15.36 8.06
C TRP A 167 20.53 -15.44 8.26
N SER A 168 21.18 -16.53 7.88
CA SER A 168 22.61 -16.77 8.18
C SER A 168 23.40 -17.43 7.04
N PHE A 169 22.99 -17.23 5.79
CA PHE A 169 23.68 -17.76 4.61
C PHE A 169 24.73 -16.80 4.05
#